data_AF-I2K841-F1
#
_entry.id   AF-I2K841-F1
#
_cell.length_a   1.000
_cell.length_b   1.000
_cell.length_c   1.000
_cell.angle_alpha   90.00
_cell.angle_beta   90.00
_cell.angle_gamma   90.00
#
_symmetry.space_group_name_H-M   'P 1'
#
loop_
_entity.id
_entity.type
_entity.pdbx_description
1 polymer ?
#
loop_
_entity_poly.entity_id
_entity_poly.type
_entity_poly.pdbx_seq_one_letter_code
_entity_poly.pdbx_strand_id
1 'polypeptide(L)' 'MIFDVINDKLDEILSIHQALPEWIPISKQYANECGYQTIDGLRKWCYNNLPPEKFEKRGKNWYIHISVIHFIKRKVV' A
#
# COMPACT_ATOMS: atom_id res chain seq x y z
N MET A 1 21.27 27.70 -10.51
CA MET A 1 20.52 28.66 -9.66
C MET A 1 19.69 27.87 -8.66
N ILE A 2 19.23 28.46 -7.54
CA ILE A 2 18.43 27.75 -6.52
C ILE A 2 17.18 27.09 -7.15
N PHE A 3 16.57 27.72 -8.15
CA PHE A 3 15.43 27.18 -8.88
C PHE A 3 15.74 25.88 -9.64
N ASP A 4 16.91 25.75 -10.24
CA ASP A 4 17.31 24.52 -10.96
C ASP A 4 17.44 23.35 -9.98
N VAL A 5 18.04 23.58 -8.80
CA VAL A 5 18.19 22.57 -7.75
C VAL A 5 16.84 22.11 -7.21
N ILE A 6 15.85 23.00 -7.12
CA ILE A 6 14.49 22.65 -6.69
C ILE A 6 13.80 21.77 -7.74
N ASN A 7 13.92 22.12 -9.02
CA ASN A 7 13.33 21.34 -10.11
C ASN A 7 13.94 19.94 -10.18
N ASP A 8 15.26 19.83 -10.10
CA ASP A 8 15.95 18.53 -10.13
C ASP A 8 15.47 17.61 -8.99
N LYS A 9 15.28 18.17 -7.79
CA LYS A 9 14.75 17.43 -6.64
C LYS A 9 13.29 17.03 -6.82
N LEU A 10 12.50 17.87 -7.48
CA LEU A 10 11.09 17.55 -7.77
C LEU A 10 11.00 16.39 -8.76
N ASP A 11 11.82 16.42 -9.80
CA ASP A 11 11.89 15.36 -10.81
C ASP A 11 12.36 14.04 -10.20
N GLU A 12 13.34 14.08 -9.29
CA GLU A 12 13.78 12.92 -8.52
C GLU A 12 12.62 12.33 -7.69
N ILE A 13 11.87 13.16 -6.96
CA ILE A 13 10.71 12.73 -6.17
C ILE A 13 9.61 12.14 -7.06
N LEU A 14 9.33 12.77 -8.20
CA LEU A 14 8.33 12.30 -9.16
C LEU A 14 8.71 10.94 -9.75
N SER A 15 9.98 10.77 -10.10
CA SER A 15 10.52 9.50 -10.60
C SER A 15 10.39 8.38 -9.56
N ILE A 16 10.75 8.66 -8.30
CA ILE A 16 10.59 7.71 -7.18
C ILE A 16 9.11 7.35 -6.98
N HIS A 17 8.21 8.34 -7.00
CA HIS A 17 6.79 8.11 -6.81
C HIS A 17 6.19 7.26 -7.95
N GLN A 18 6.58 7.50 -9.20
CA GLN A 18 6.13 6.73 -10.36
C GLN A 18 6.67 5.29 -10.35
N ALA A 19 7.82 5.05 -9.73
CA ALA A 19 8.40 3.72 -9.58
C ALA A 19 7.71 2.88 -8.49
N LEU A 20 6.87 3.48 -7.64
CA LEU A 20 6.16 2.74 -6.60
C LEU A 20 5.04 1.89 -7.21
N PRO A 21 4.90 0.62 -6.78
CA PRO A 21 3.79 -0.19 -7.22
C PRO A 21 2.48 0.37 -6.67
N GLU A 22 1.52 0.61 -7.55
CA GLU A 22 0.16 1.02 -7.16
C GLU A 22 -0.56 -0.03 -6.31
N TRP A 23 -0.14 -1.30 -6.42
CA TRP A 23 -0.79 -2.45 -5.82
C TRP A 23 0.20 -3.29 -5.01
N ILE A 24 -0.11 -3.46 -3.73
CA ILE A 24 0.72 -4.24 -2.81
C ILE A 24 0.08 -5.60 -2.56
N PRO A 25 0.81 -6.72 -2.76
CA PRO A 25 0.28 -8.04 -2.46
C PRO A 25 0.11 -8.24 -0.96
N ILE A 26 -0.98 -8.88 -0.55
CA ILE A 26 -1.14 -9.38 0.81
C ILE A 26 -0.18 -10.55 1.01
N SER A 27 0.94 -10.27 1.67
CA SER A 27 1.91 -11.25 2.13
C SER A 27 1.78 -11.48 3.64
N LYS A 28 2.38 -12.58 4.12
CA LYS A 28 2.47 -12.85 5.57
C LYS A 28 3.22 -11.73 6.30
N GLN A 29 4.29 -11.23 5.69
CA GLN A 29 5.07 -10.12 6.23
C GLN A 29 4.22 -8.86 6.36
N TYR A 30 3.49 -8.49 5.30
CA TYR A 30 2.63 -7.30 5.33
C TYR A 30 1.49 -7.41 6.36
N ALA A 31 0.90 -8.60 6.51
CA ALA A 31 -0.09 -8.86 7.56
C ALA A 31 0.49 -8.61 8.96
N ASN A 32 1.70 -9.10 9.23
CA ASN A 32 2.39 -8.87 10.50
C ASN A 32 2.69 -7.38 10.74
N GLU A 33 3.19 -6.66 9.72
CA GLU A 33 3.47 -5.22 9.79
C GLU A 33 2.20 -4.39 10.08
N CYS A 34 1.03 -4.87 9.64
CA CYS A 34 -0.25 -4.23 9.91
C CYS A 34 -0.89 -4.65 11.24
N GLY A 35 -0.26 -5.54 12.02
CA GLY A 35 -0.76 -6.01 13.31
C GLY A 35 -1.76 -7.17 13.24
N TYR A 36 -1.74 -7.95 12.14
CA TYR A 36 -2.57 -9.14 11.95
C TYR A 36 -1.72 -10.41 12.11
N GLN A 37 -2.26 -11.41 12.81
CA GLN A 37 -1.57 -12.69 13.04
C GLN A 37 -1.53 -13.59 11.79
N THR A 38 -2.48 -13.41 10.85
CA THR A 38 -2.59 -14.23 9.65
C THR A 38 -2.98 -13.40 8.43
N ILE A 39 -2.59 -13.88 7.25
CA ILE A 39 -3.01 -13.34 5.95
C ILE A 39 -4.54 -13.31 5.86
N ASP A 40 -5.22 -14.38 6.29
CA ASP A 40 -6.68 -14.47 6.23
C ASP A 40 -7.36 -13.44 7.13
N GLY A 41 -6.79 -13.13 8.30
CA GLY A 41 -7.29 -12.08 9.18
C GLY A 41 -7.24 -10.71 8.52
N LEU A 42 -6.10 -10.36 7.91
CA LEU A 42 -5.97 -9.13 7.14
C LEU A 42 -6.90 -9.12 5.92
N ARG A 43 -6.98 -10.23 5.17
CA ARG A 43 -7.84 -10.38 3.99
C ARG A 43 -9.31 -10.14 4.33
N LYS A 44 -9.79 -10.78 5.41
CA LYS A 44 -11.17 -10.62 5.89
C LYS A 44 -11.45 -9.20 6.32
N TRP A 45 -10.50 -8.54 6.98
CA TRP A 45 -10.64 -7.14 7.33
C TRP A 45 -10.72 -6.25 6.09
N CYS A 46 -9.83 -6.44 5.12
CA CYS A 46 -9.83 -5.69 3.86
C CYS A 46 -11.15 -5.85 3.11
N TYR A 47 -11.65 -7.08 3.00
CA TYR A 47 -12.93 -7.37 2.35
C TYR A 47 -14.13 -6.66 2.99
N ASN A 48 -14.10 -6.45 4.31
CA ASN A 48 -15.20 -5.83 5.05
C ASN A 48 -15.12 -4.31 5.15
N ASN A 49 -13.92 -3.73 5.01
CA ASN A 49 -13.67 -2.31 5.33
C ASN A 49 -13.14 -1.49 4.16
N LEU A 50 -12.64 -2.13 3.09
CA LEU A 50 -12.13 -1.42 1.92
C LEU A 50 -13.15 -1.44 0.78
N PRO A 51 -13.18 -0.38 -0.05
CA PRO A 51 -13.93 -0.40 -1.28
C PRO A 51 -13.46 -1.54 -2.20
N PRO A 52 -14.37 -2.22 -2.93
CA PRO A 52 -14.01 -3.32 -3.83
C PRO A 52 -12.95 -2.94 -4.88
N GLU A 53 -12.97 -1.70 -5.35
CA GLU A 53 -12.01 -1.16 -6.31
C GLU A 53 -10.61 -0.89 -5.73
N LYS A 54 -10.45 -1.00 -4.41
CA LYS A 54 -9.17 -0.83 -3.71
C LYS A 54 -8.63 -2.15 -3.14
N PHE A 55 -9.37 -3.24 -3.30
CA PHE A 55 -9.00 -4.54 -2.80
C PHE A 55 -9.44 -5.66 -3.75
N GLU A 56 -8.49 -6.24 -4.48
CA GLU A 56 -8.81 -7.18 -5.56
C GLU A 56 -7.92 -8.42 -5.58
N LYS A 57 -8.43 -9.47 -6.22
CA LYS A 57 -7.70 -10.72 -6.41
C LYS A 57 -7.10 -10.75 -7.81
N ARG A 58 -5.77 -10.86 -7.91
CA ARG A 58 -5.06 -11.06 -9.18
C ARG A 58 -4.38 -12.43 -9.15
N GLY A 59 -4.91 -13.37 -9.92
CA GLY A 59 -4.44 -14.76 -9.92
C GLY A 59 -4.63 -15.42 -8.56
N LYS A 60 -3.53 -15.89 -7.95
CA LYS A 60 -3.55 -16.56 -6.64
C LYS A 60 -3.46 -15.59 -5.45
N ASN A 61 -3.07 -14.34 -5.69
CA ASN A 61 -2.78 -13.37 -4.64
C ASN A 61 -3.86 -12.29 -4.56
N TRP A 62 -4.01 -11.72 -3.37
CA TRP A 62 -4.84 -10.54 -3.12
C TRP A 62 -3.96 -9.30 -3.07
N TYR A 63 -4.47 -8.20 -3.58
CA TYR A 63 -3.75 -6.94 -3.71
C TYR A 63 -4.56 -5.80 -3.11
N ILE A 64 -3.85 -4.86 -2.51
CA ILE A 64 -4.39 -3.65 -1.90
C ILE A 64 -3.83 -2.46 -2.67
N HIS A 65 -4.70 -1.52 -3.01
CA HIS A 65 -4.27 -0.28 -3.65
C HIS A 65 -3.53 0.64 -2.66
N ILE A 66 -2.45 1.28 -3.09
CA ILE A 66 -1.58 2.11 -2.24
C ILE A 66 -2.33 3.23 -1.51
N SER A 67 -3.38 3.77 -2.14
CA SER A 67 -4.20 4.84 -1.58
C SER A 67 -4.92 4.48 -0.27
N VAL A 68 -5.08 3.19 0.06
CA VAL A 68 -5.82 2.76 1.27
C VAL A 68 -4.94 2.14 2.35
N ILE A 69 -3.62 2.05 2.14
CA ILE A 69 -2.68 1.42 3.09
C ILE A 69 -2.77 2.07 4.48
N HIS A 70 -2.93 3.39 4.54
CA HIS A 70 -2.97 4.14 5.78
C HIS A 70 -4.17 3.79 6.68
N PHE A 71 -5.24 3.24 6.11
CA PHE A 71 -6.40 2.75 6.87
C PHE A 71 -6.19 1.35 7.48
N ILE A 72 -5.25 0.58 6.93
CA ILE A 72 -5.14 -0.86 7.18
C ILE A 72 -4.27 -1.15 8.40
N LYS A 73 -3.27 -0.29 8.67
CA LYS A 73 -2.42 -0.43 9.85
C LYS A 73 -3.25 -0.24 11.11
N ARG A 74 -3.28 -1.26 11.97
CA ARG A 74 -3.85 -1.11 13.31
C ARG A 74 -3.06 -0.03 14.05
N LYS A 75 -3.75 0.95 14.65
CA LYS A 75 -3.13 1.81 15.66
C LYS A 75 -2.64 0.92 16.79
N VAL A 76 -1.35 0.99 17.09
CA VAL A 76 -0.82 0.46 18.34
C VAL A 76 -1.48 1.30 19.44
N VAL A 77 -2.30 0.64 20.26
CA VAL A 77 -2.83 1.23 21.51
C VAL A 77 -1.74 1.15 22.56
#